data_AF-A0AAV3ZIG2-F1
#
_entry.id   AF-A0AAV3ZIG2-F1
#
_cell.length_a   1.000
_cell.length_b   1.000
_cell.length_c   1.000
_cell.angle_alpha   90.00
_cell.angle_beta   90.00
_cell.angle_gamma   90.00
#
_symmetry.space_group_name_H-M   'P 1'
#
loop_
_entity.id
_entity.type
_entity.pdbx_description
1 polymer ?
#
loop_
_entity_poly.entity_id
_entity_poly.type
_entity_poly.pdbx_seq_one_letter_code
_entity_poly.pdbx_strand_id
1 'polypeptide(L)'
;MSPLLVENAKVLERPGLHLASPLWTNNNCESLNHCLKQALSWGSLKLVELVQKLHSIIKTQHREVQRAICGVGEFVLVDEYPRFGVPKDVWYSYTGKQQKRHMKKFAFTTKERLVRSTNSEKVVVEPKHKGKKQGQRKRKICNRTLSVSKRRQLNRL
;
A
#
# COMPACT_ATOMS: atom_id res chain seq x y z
N MET A 1 -8.70 2.94 1.81
CA MET A 1 -7.60 2.97 2.80
C MET A 1 -6.27 2.84 2.07
N SER A 2 -5.24 3.60 2.47
CA SER A 2 -3.93 3.58 1.80
C SER A 2 -3.07 2.40 2.26
N PRO A 3 -2.31 1.72 1.38
CA PRO A 3 -1.47 0.57 1.77
C PRO A 3 -0.46 0.89 2.88
N LEU A 4 0.11 2.10 2.89
CA LEU A 4 1.08 2.53 3.91
C LEU A 4 0.51 2.62 5.32
N LEU A 5 -0.79 2.94 5.44
CA LEU A 5 -1.50 3.03 6.72
C LEU A 5 -1.96 1.65 7.19
N VAL A 6 -2.25 0.74 6.26
CA VAL A 6 -2.76 -0.60 6.59
C VAL A 6 -1.69 -1.48 7.22
N GLU A 7 -0.43 -1.37 6.80
CA GLU A 7 0.64 -2.24 7.31
C GLU A 7 1.29 -1.72 8.60
N ASN A 8 1.16 -0.42 8.94
CA ASN A 8 1.95 0.21 10.00
C ASN A 8 1.17 1.12 10.97
N ALA A 9 -0.16 1.18 10.89
CA ALA A 9 -0.98 1.92 11.84
C ALA A 9 -2.23 1.12 12.24
N LYS A 10 -2.56 1.14 13.53
CA LYS A 10 -3.86 0.68 14.04
C LYS A 10 -4.84 1.86 13.96
N VAL A 11 -6.05 1.60 13.48
CA VAL A 11 -7.16 2.56 13.62
C VAL A 11 -7.70 2.43 15.03
N LEU A 12 -7.92 3.55 15.74
CA LEU A 12 -8.71 3.54 16.98
C LEU A 12 -10.06 2.88 16.67
N GLU A 13 -10.43 1.83 17.39
CA GLU A 13 -11.59 1.00 17.07
C GLU A 13 -12.86 1.87 16.93
N ARG A 14 -13.22 2.14 15.67
CA ARG A 14 -14.55 2.63 15.32
C ARG A 14 -15.43 1.40 15.12
N PRO A 15 -16.57 1.27 15.81
CA PRO A 15 -17.54 0.24 15.45
C PRO A 15 -17.92 0.42 13.98
N GLY A 16 -17.56 -0.56 13.14
CA GLY A 16 -17.83 -0.57 11.69
C GLY A 16 -16.62 -0.35 10.78
N LEU A 17 -15.44 0.01 11.29
CA LEU A 17 -14.21 0.09 10.47
C LEU A 17 -13.35 -1.16 10.72
N HIS A 18 -13.70 -2.27 10.08
CA HIS A 18 -12.93 -3.51 10.20
C HIS A 18 -11.46 -3.25 9.85
N LEU A 19 -10.58 -3.48 10.84
CA LEU A 19 -9.15 -3.68 10.67
C LEU A 19 -8.93 -4.53 9.42
N ALA A 20 -7.98 -4.11 8.57
CA ALA A 20 -7.61 -4.86 7.39
C ALA A 20 -7.39 -6.31 7.79
N SER A 21 -8.29 -7.19 7.34
CA SER A 21 -8.26 -8.59 7.68
C SER A 21 -6.87 -9.15 7.38
N PRO A 22 -6.30 -10.02 8.23
CA PRO A 22 -5.03 -10.69 7.94
C PRO A 22 -5.07 -11.48 6.61
N LEU A 23 -6.27 -11.66 6.05
CA LEU A 23 -6.52 -12.18 4.71
C LEU A 23 -6.47 -11.05 3.66
N TRP A 24 -5.32 -10.41 3.49
CA TRP A 24 -5.12 -9.49 2.36
C TRP A 24 -5.13 -10.28 1.04
N THR A 25 -6.25 -10.23 0.32
CA THR A 25 -6.44 -10.95 -0.95
C THR A 25 -6.26 -10.06 -2.19
N ASN A 26 -6.39 -10.63 -3.38
CA ASN A 26 -6.39 -9.83 -4.61
C ASN A 26 -7.57 -8.86 -4.69
N ASN A 27 -8.70 -9.25 -4.12
CA ASN A 27 -9.91 -8.44 -4.12
C ASN A 27 -9.72 -7.14 -3.34
N ASN A 28 -8.89 -7.13 -2.28
CA ASN A 28 -8.60 -5.89 -1.54
C ASN A 28 -7.92 -4.83 -2.41
N CYS A 29 -6.93 -5.22 -3.22
CA CYS A 29 -6.26 -4.31 -4.15
C CYS A 29 -7.21 -3.83 -5.25
N GLU A 30 -8.04 -4.72 -5.80
CA GLU A 30 -9.02 -4.39 -6.83
C GLU A 30 -10.09 -3.42 -6.28
N SER A 31 -10.60 -3.67 -5.07
CA SER A 31 -11.54 -2.79 -4.37
C SER A 31 -10.92 -1.42 -4.08
N LEU A 32 -9.67 -1.36 -3.59
CA LEU A 32 -8.99 -0.09 -3.35
C LEU A 32 -8.78 0.70 -4.65
N ASN A 33 -8.38 0.02 -5.72
CA ASN A 33 -8.24 0.64 -7.03
C ASN A 33 -9.59 1.14 -7.54
N HIS A 34 -10.68 0.41 -7.29
CA HIS A 34 -12.02 0.82 -7.64
C HIS A 34 -12.43 2.09 -6.89
N CYS A 35 -12.29 2.11 -5.56
CA CYS A 35 -12.58 3.29 -4.73
C CYS A 35 -11.74 4.49 -5.16
N LEU A 36 -10.46 4.28 -5.47
CA LEU A 36 -9.57 5.36 -5.92
C LEU A 36 -9.97 5.90 -7.30
N LYS A 37 -10.32 5.02 -8.25
CA LYS A 37 -10.83 5.42 -9.57
C LYS A 37 -12.13 6.21 -9.47
N GLN A 38 -13.05 5.79 -8.60
CA GLN A 38 -14.31 6.49 -8.33
C GLN A 38 -14.07 7.86 -7.69
N ALA A 39 -13.29 7.92 -6.61
CA ALA A 39 -13.00 9.16 -5.89
C ALA A 39 -12.28 10.21 -6.77
N LEU A 40 -11.51 9.76 -7.76
CA LEU A 40 -10.79 10.64 -8.67
C LEU A 40 -11.60 11.00 -9.92
N SER A 41 -12.72 10.35 -10.22
CA SER A 41 -13.37 10.45 -11.53
C SER A 41 -12.35 10.23 -12.67
N TRP A 42 -11.55 9.18 -12.55
CA TRP A 42 -10.32 8.97 -13.35
C TRP A 42 -10.51 9.17 -14.86
N GLY A 43 -11.64 8.72 -15.42
CA GLY A 43 -11.89 8.73 -16.87
C GLY A 43 -12.03 10.12 -17.50
N SER A 44 -12.34 11.16 -16.71
CA SER A 44 -12.58 12.52 -17.21
C SER A 44 -11.45 13.51 -16.92
N LEU A 45 -10.41 13.09 -16.20
CA LEU A 45 -9.31 13.97 -15.80
C LEU A 45 -8.18 14.01 -16.81
N LYS A 46 -7.62 15.20 -17.01
CA LYS A 46 -6.34 15.35 -17.71
C LYS A 46 -5.23 14.73 -16.86
N LEU A 47 -4.21 14.17 -17.52
CA LEU A 47 -3.10 13.50 -16.84
C LEU A 47 -2.42 14.37 -15.77
N VAL A 48 -2.21 15.67 -16.06
CA VAL A 48 -1.58 16.62 -15.12
C VAL A 48 -2.42 16.79 -13.84
N GLU A 49 -3.73 16.96 -13.99
CA GLU A 49 -4.67 17.11 -12.88
C GLU A 49 -4.75 15.82 -12.05
N LEU A 50 -4.72 14.67 -12.72
CA LEU A 50 -4.66 13.37 -12.07
C LEU A 50 -3.41 13.23 -11.20
N VAL A 51 -2.23 13.58 -11.72
CA VAL A 51 -0.97 13.54 -10.96
C VAL A 51 -1.04 14.47 -9.74
N GLN A 52 -1.59 15.67 -9.89
CA GLN A 52 -1.75 16.61 -8.77
C GLN A 52 -2.69 16.07 -7.69
N LYS A 53 -3.83 15.48 -8.09
CA LYS A 53 -4.77 14.86 -7.14
C LYS A 53 -4.15 13.68 -6.40
N LEU A 54 -3.45 12.79 -7.11
CA LEU A 54 -2.73 11.67 -6.50
C LEU A 54 -1.69 12.18 -5.49
N HIS A 55 -0.92 13.21 -5.85
CA HIS A 55 0.04 13.83 -4.95
C HIS A 55 -0.62 14.42 -3.70
N SER A 56 -1.78 15.07 -3.85
CA SER A 56 -2.56 15.60 -2.73
C SER A 56 -3.05 14.51 -1.78
N ILE A 57 -3.52 13.38 -2.32
CA ILE A 57 -3.94 12.21 -1.52
C ILE A 57 -2.76 11.67 -0.72
N ILE A 58 -1.60 11.48 -1.36
CA ILE A 58 -0.38 10.97 -0.69
C ILE A 58 0.06 11.95 0.41
N LYS A 59 0.05 13.26 0.14
CA LYS A 59 0.40 14.29 1.13
C LYS A 59 -0.52 14.25 2.35
N THR A 60 -1.82 14.02 2.13
CA THR A 60 -2.81 13.86 3.21
C THR A 60 -2.50 12.63 4.05
N GLN A 61 -2.19 11.51 3.40
CA GLN A 61 -1.81 10.28 4.11
C GLN A 61 -0.53 10.44 4.92
N HIS A 62 0.48 11.13 4.39
CA HIS A 62 1.69 11.45 5.14
C HIS A 62 1.40 12.31 6.38
N ARG A 63 0.43 13.23 6.30
CA ARG A 63 0.00 14.00 7.48
C ARG A 63 -0.69 13.13 8.52
N GLU A 64 -1.51 12.17 8.10
CA GLU A 64 -2.11 11.21 9.03
C GLU A 64 -1.05 10.33 9.72
N VAL A 65 -0.01 9.90 9.00
CA VAL A 65 1.11 9.19 9.63
C VAL A 65 1.86 10.08 10.63
N GLN A 66 2.09 11.35 10.29
CA GLN A 66 2.70 12.31 11.23
C GLN A 66 1.86 12.46 12.50
N ARG A 67 0.54 12.59 12.35
CA ARG A 67 -0.41 12.67 13.47
C ARG A 67 -0.33 11.41 14.34
N ALA A 68 -0.33 10.23 13.73
CA ALA A 68 -0.18 8.95 14.44
C ALA A 68 1.14 8.87 15.22
N ILE A 69 2.25 9.31 14.63
CA ILE A 69 3.56 9.40 15.29
C ILE A 69 3.51 10.33 16.52
N CYS A 70 2.75 11.42 16.43
CA CYS A 70 2.57 12.37 17.54
C CYS A 70 1.58 11.89 18.61
N GLY A 71 0.91 10.75 18.41
CA GLY A 71 -0.19 10.30 19.26
C GLY A 71 -1.45 11.17 19.13
N VAL A 72 -1.68 11.79 17.97
CA VAL A 72 -2.84 12.67 17.70
C VAL A 72 -3.63 12.10 16.52
N GLY A 73 -4.94 12.37 16.46
CA GLY A 73 -5.79 12.00 15.32
C GLY A 73 -6.46 10.64 15.47
N GLU A 74 -6.93 10.09 14.35
CA GLU A 74 -7.73 8.85 14.33
C GLU A 74 -6.88 7.57 14.23
N PHE A 75 -5.60 7.72 13.93
CA PHE A 75 -4.67 6.63 13.70
C PHE A 75 -3.62 6.60 14.81
N VAL A 76 -3.25 5.39 15.23
CA VAL A 76 -2.24 5.13 16.25
C VAL A 76 -1.18 4.20 15.68
N LEU A 77 0.05 4.29 16.18
CA LEU A 77 1.11 3.35 15.83
C LEU A 77 0.76 1.93 16.31
N VAL A 78 1.14 0.91 15.53
CA VAL A 78 1.04 -0.49 15.95
C VAL A 78 2.09 -0.78 17.03
N ASP A 79 1.81 -1.77 17.88
CA ASP A 79 2.61 -2.13 19.06
C ASP A 79 4.06 -2.55 18.71
N GLU A 80 4.37 -2.87 17.45
CA GLU A 80 5.74 -3.17 17.00
C GLU A 80 6.59 -1.91 16.74
N TYR A 81 5.96 -0.73 16.69
CA TYR A 81 6.58 0.54 16.34
C TYR A 81 6.52 1.65 17.42
N PRO A 82 6.43 1.39 18.75
CA PRO A 82 6.28 2.43 19.77
C PRO A 82 7.50 3.36 19.82
N ARG A 83 8.68 2.85 19.46
CA ARG A 83 9.95 3.61 19.39
C ARG A 83 9.93 4.78 18.41
N PHE A 84 8.96 4.83 17.49
CA PHE A 84 8.79 5.96 16.59
C PHE A 84 7.86 7.03 17.12
N GLY A 85 7.07 6.71 18.14
CA GLY A 85 6.18 7.65 18.80
C GLY A 85 6.98 8.80 19.42
N VAL A 86 6.50 10.02 19.22
CA VAL A 86 7.08 11.24 19.77
C VAL A 86 5.95 12.02 20.45
N PRO A 87 6.09 12.43 21.72
CA PRO A 87 5.09 13.28 22.35
C PRO A 87 4.86 14.55 21.53
N LYS A 88 3.61 15.01 21.48
CA LYS A 88 3.18 16.18 20.70
C LYS A 88 4.10 17.39 20.89
N ASP A 89 4.44 17.72 22.15
CA ASP A 89 5.26 18.89 22.49
C ASP A 89 6.68 18.79 21.93
N VAL A 90 7.25 17.58 21.97
CA VAL A 90 8.57 17.29 21.41
C VAL A 90 8.54 17.33 19.87
N TRP A 91 7.45 16.89 19.25
CA TRP A 91 7.32 16.95 17.80
C TRP A 91 7.27 18.37 17.25
N TYR A 92 6.57 19.27 17.95
CA TYR A 92 6.48 20.68 17.56
C TYR A 92 7.77 21.46 17.85
N SER A 93 8.61 21.02 18.78
CA SER A 93 9.93 21.61 18.98
C SER A 93 10.95 21.20 17.90
N TYR A 94 10.67 20.14 17.13
CA TYR A 94 11.52 19.74 16.01
C TYR A 94 11.46 20.71 14.84
N THR A 95 12.63 21.02 14.30
CA THR A 95 12.76 21.68 13.01
C THR A 95 12.20 20.81 11.87
N GLY A 96 11.79 21.44 10.77
CA GLY A 96 11.27 20.71 9.60
C GLY A 96 12.25 19.66 9.04
N LYS A 97 13.56 19.86 9.20
CA LYS A 97 14.58 18.86 8.82
C LYS A 97 14.55 17.64 9.75
N GLN A 98 14.41 17.86 11.06
CA GLN A 98 14.30 16.79 12.05
C GLN A 98 13.00 15.98 11.85
N GLN A 99 11.86 16.66 11.65
CA GLN A 99 10.59 16.00 11.36
C GLN A 99 10.68 15.13 10.10
N LYS A 100 11.26 15.66 9.00
CA LYS A 100 11.49 14.89 7.77
C LYS A 100 12.41 13.69 7.99
N ARG A 101 13.48 13.85 8.79
CA ARG A 101 14.39 12.75 9.14
C ARG A 101 13.68 11.66 9.93
N HIS A 102 12.86 12.02 10.91
CA HIS A 102 12.09 11.06 11.71
C HIS A 102 11.07 10.32 10.86
N MET A 103 10.36 11.04 9.98
CA MET A 103 9.45 10.45 9.00
C MET A 103 10.15 9.48 8.05
N LYS A 104 11.34 9.85 7.54
CA LYS A 104 12.15 8.98 6.70
C LYS A 104 12.54 7.72 7.48
N LYS A 105 12.96 7.87 8.73
CA LYS A 105 13.31 6.73 9.59
C LYS A 105 12.13 5.77 9.72
N PHE A 106 10.93 6.29 10.02
CA PHE A 106 9.72 5.47 10.09
C PHE A 106 9.41 4.74 8.78
N ALA A 107 9.40 5.45 7.64
CA ALA A 107 9.07 4.87 6.33
C ALA A 107 10.05 3.79 5.86
N PHE A 108 11.32 3.88 6.22
CA PHE A 108 12.37 2.92 5.82
C PHE A 108 12.76 1.93 6.93
N THR A 109 11.96 1.81 8.00
CA THR A 109 12.24 0.84 9.07
C THR A 109 11.80 -0.58 8.70
N THR A 110 11.04 -0.77 7.62
CA THR A 110 10.68 -2.12 7.19
C THR A 110 11.98 -2.91 6.92
N LYS A 111 12.10 -4.10 7.51
CA LYS A 111 13.26 -5.02 7.35
C LYS A 111 13.30 -5.64 5.94
N GLU A 112 12.87 -4.89 4.95
CA GLU A 112 12.70 -5.39 3.60
C GLU A 112 14.00 -5.16 2.84
N ARG A 113 14.45 -6.22 2.18
CA ARG A 113 15.67 -6.17 1.39
C ARG A 113 15.48 -5.12 0.30
N LEU A 114 16.44 -4.23 0.12
CA LEU A 114 16.38 -3.20 -0.91
C LEU A 114 17.11 -3.69 -2.16
N VAL A 115 16.53 -3.46 -3.33
CA VAL A 115 17.12 -3.74 -4.64
C VAL A 115 17.38 -2.41 -5.34
N ARG A 116 18.60 -2.23 -5.87
CA ARG A 116 18.93 -1.12 -6.76
C ARG A 116 18.57 -1.47 -8.19
N SER A 117 18.09 -0.48 -8.93
CA SER A 117 18.02 -0.53 -10.38
C SER A 117 19.41 -0.80 -10.97
N THR A 118 19.46 -1.37 -12.18
CA THR A 118 20.69 -1.68 -12.91
C THR A 118 21.60 -0.46 -13.06
N ASN A 119 21.03 0.74 -13.18
CA ASN A 119 21.77 2.00 -13.26
C ASN A 119 22.10 2.64 -11.89
N SER A 120 21.79 1.96 -10.78
CA SER A 120 22.01 2.41 -9.40
C SER A 120 21.30 3.69 -8.94
N GLU A 121 20.48 4.33 -9.80
CA GLU A 121 19.79 5.59 -9.50
C GLU A 121 18.59 5.43 -8.57
N LYS A 122 17.92 4.29 -8.63
CA LYS A 122 16.68 4.03 -7.87
C LYS A 122 16.87 2.83 -6.96
N VAL A 123 16.47 2.99 -5.71
CA VAL A 123 16.40 1.93 -4.70
C VAL A 123 14.93 1.63 -4.44
N VAL A 124 14.53 0.39 -4.64
CA VAL A 124 13.16 -0.07 -4.40
C VAL A 124 13.20 -1.24 -3.43
N VAL A 125 12.15 -1.42 -2.66
CA VAL A 125 12.00 -2.60 -1.81
C VAL A 125 11.89 -3.86 -2.69
N GLU A 126 12.70 -4.88 -2.40
CA GLU A 126 12.61 -6.21 -3.01
C GLU A 126 11.26 -6.82 -2.63
N PRO A 127 10.42 -7.19 -3.62
CA PRO A 127 9.18 -7.86 -3.32
C PRO A 127 9.51 -9.23 -2.69
N LYS A 128 9.09 -9.45 -1.43
CA LYS A 128 9.29 -10.71 -0.68
C LYS A 128 8.87 -11.96 -1.48
N HIS A 129 7.94 -11.78 -2.41
CA HIS A 129 7.49 -12.81 -3.32
C HIS A 129 7.50 -12.25 -4.74
N LYS A 130 8.08 -12.99 -5.70
CA LYS A 130 8.23 -12.65 -7.13
C LYS A 130 6.87 -12.47 -7.84
N GLY A 131 6.12 -11.43 -7.49
CA GLY A 131 4.78 -11.14 -7.99
C GLY A 131 3.65 -12.07 -7.48
N LYS A 132 3.91 -12.94 -6.50
CA LYS A 132 2.90 -13.84 -5.92
C LYS A 132 2.52 -13.40 -4.51
N LYS A 133 1.24 -13.21 -4.21
CA LYS A 133 0.80 -12.84 -2.84
C LYS A 133 0.99 -14.03 -1.88
N GLN A 134 1.20 -13.76 -0.60
CA GLN A 134 1.30 -14.80 0.43
C GLN A 134 -0.01 -15.61 0.44
N GLY A 135 0.10 -16.94 0.35
CA GLY A 135 -1.08 -17.82 0.23
C GLY A 135 -1.77 -17.81 -1.15
N GLN A 136 -1.24 -17.11 -2.15
CA GLN A 136 -1.79 -17.12 -3.51
C GLN A 136 -1.63 -18.50 -4.13
N ARG A 137 -2.69 -19.31 -4.06
CA ARG A 137 -2.80 -20.54 -4.84
C ARG A 137 -2.73 -20.19 -6.32
N LYS A 138 -1.93 -20.96 -7.08
CA LYS A 138 -1.97 -20.92 -8.54
C LYS A 138 -3.42 -21.22 -8.93
N ARG A 139 -4.07 -20.33 -9.70
CA ARG A 139 -5.42 -20.60 -10.21
C ARG A 139 -5.37 -21.97 -10.89
N LYS A 140 -6.28 -22.88 -10.51
CA LYS A 140 -6.46 -24.13 -11.24
C LYS A 140 -6.75 -23.69 -12.68
N ILE A 141 -5.87 -24.08 -13.60
CA ILE A 141 -6.09 -23.79 -15.01
C ILE A 141 -7.39 -24.54 -15.33
N CYS A 142 -8.49 -23.80 -15.56
CA CYS A 142 -9.71 -24.42 -16.07
C CYS A 142 -9.31 -25.21 -17.32
N ASN A 143 -9.82 -26.45 -17.46
CA ASN A 143 -9.56 -27.26 -18.65
C ASN A 143 -9.72 -26.36 -19.87
N ARG A 144 -8.62 -26.14 -20.58
CA ARG A 144 -8.57 -25.21 -21.70
C ARG A 144 -9.68 -25.64 -22.64
N THR A 145 -10.70 -24.81 -22.84
CA THR A 145 -11.70 -25.06 -23.87
C THR A 145 -10.95 -25.07 -25.19
N LEU A 146 -10.72 -26.28 -25.71
CA LEU A 146 -10.16 -26.44 -27.03
C LEU A 146 -11.18 -25.88 -28.01
N SER A 147 -10.74 -25.04 -28.95
CA SER A 147 -11.57 -24.71 -30.09
C SER A 147 -11.97 -26.01 -30.80
N VAL A 148 -13.13 -26.02 -31.44
CA VAL A 148 -13.66 -27.20 -32.16
C VAL A 148 -12.61 -27.76 -33.14
N SER A 149 -11.82 -26.87 -33.77
CA SER A 149 -10.68 -27.21 -34.63
C SER A 149 -9.61 -28.05 -33.92
N LYS A 150 -9.14 -27.63 -32.73
CA LYS A 150 -8.13 -28.38 -31.96
C LYS A 150 -8.67 -29.70 -31.41
N ARG A 151 -9.96 -29.76 -31.07
CA ARG A 151 -10.60 -31.01 -30.63
C ARG A 151 -10.70 -32.04 -31.77
N ARG A 152 -10.97 -31.60 -33.00
CA ARG A 152 -11.02 -32.49 -34.19
C ARG A 152 -9.65 -33.08 -34.55
N GLN A 153 -8.55 -32.36 -34.38
CA GLN A 153 -7.20 -32.89 -34.64
C GLN A 153 -6.77 -33.93 -33.61
N LEU A 154 -7.15 -33.76 -32.35
CA LEU A 154 -6.84 -34.72 -31.28
C LEU A 154 -7.59 -36.06 -31.42
N ASN A 155 -8.79 -36.06 -32.01
CA ASN A 155 -9.60 -37.26 -32.22
C ASN A 155 -9.31 -38.01 -33.54
N ARG A 156 -8.24 -37.63 -34.27
CA ARG A 156 -7.79 -38.30 -35.51
C ARG A 156 -6.58 -39.22 -35.30
N LEU A 157 -6.11 -39.34 -34.06
CA LEU A 157 -5.17 -40.35 -33.58
C LEU A 157 -5.95 -41.43 -32.86
#